data_AF-A0A5M9N5B2-F1
#
_entry.id   AF-A0A5M9N5B2-F1
#
_cell.length_a   1.000
_cell.length_b   1.000
_cell.length_c   1.000
_cell.angle_alpha   90.00
_cell.angle_beta   90.00
_cell.angle_gamma   90.00
#
_symmetry.space_group_name_H-M   'P 1'
#
loop_
_entity.id
_entity.type
_entity.pdbx_description
1 polymer ?
#
loop_
_entity_poly.entity_id
_entity_poly.type
_entity_poly.pdbx_seq_one_letter_code
_entity_poly.pdbx_strand_id
1 'polypeptide(L)'
;MKDLHLDGNAIFYSPNKVQQARNAQAEKEEAQRLARAAKEEDKIRRQQEKEEKQCLIEERKRIRAFNKSVRMQEAEEKRHRKEEEKAAKQAAIQLQNDIKQANKDKKKAIGPATAKEKEDIDMKNVQEVEETPITVNRRGRQIRLPERFRDTKN
;
A
#
# COMPACT_ATOMS: atom_id res chain seq x y z
N MET A 1 16.21 -30.43 -62.57
CA MET A 1 17.28 -31.13 -61.82
C MET A 1 18.37 -31.41 -62.84
N LYS A 2 19.60 -30.91 -62.63
CA LYS A 2 20.71 -31.19 -63.54
C LYS A 2 21.49 -32.35 -62.94
N ASP A 3 21.40 -33.49 -63.61
CA ASP A 3 22.10 -34.71 -63.26
C ASP A 3 23.62 -34.48 -63.37
N LEU A 4 24.31 -34.55 -62.23
CA LEU A 4 25.76 -34.61 -62.19
C LEU A 4 26.17 -35.99 -62.71
N HIS A 5 26.54 -36.05 -63.99
CA HIS A 5 27.33 -37.15 -64.54
C HIS A 5 28.65 -37.19 -63.75
N LEU A 6 28.78 -38.17 -62.85
CA LEU A 6 30.03 -38.50 -62.19
C LEU A 6 30.84 -39.36 -63.16
N ASP A 7 31.48 -38.69 -64.12
CA ASP A 7 32.59 -39.29 -64.85
C ASP A 7 33.61 -39.78 -63.82
N GLY A 8 34.03 -41.04 -63.92
CA GLY A 8 34.91 -41.74 -62.97
C GLY A 8 36.35 -41.22 -62.92
N ASN A 9 36.56 -39.91 -63.01
CA ASN A 9 37.85 -39.25 -62.88
C ASN A 9 38.19 -39.01 -61.40
N ALA A 10 39.33 -39.55 -60.95
CA ALA A 10 39.87 -39.25 -59.64
C ALA A 10 40.28 -37.78 -59.55
N ILE A 11 39.63 -37.01 -58.66
CA ILE A 11 39.94 -35.60 -58.43
C ILE A 11 41.10 -35.52 -57.44
N PHE A 12 42.27 -35.12 -57.91
CA PHE A 12 43.44 -34.86 -57.06
C PHE A 12 43.50 -33.36 -56.70
N TYR A 13 43.30 -33.06 -55.41
CA TYR A 13 43.44 -31.70 -54.90
C TYR A 13 44.90 -31.35 -54.67
N SER A 14 45.31 -30.14 -55.05
CA SER A 14 46.64 -29.66 -54.70
C SER A 14 46.78 -29.50 -53.18
N PRO A 15 47.96 -29.76 -52.60
CA PRO A 15 48.17 -29.67 -51.15
C PRO A 15 47.73 -28.33 -50.53
N ASN A 16 47.92 -27.23 -51.27
CA ASN A 16 47.50 -25.90 -50.84
C ASN A 16 45.96 -25.78 -50.71
N LYS A 17 45.20 -26.38 -51.63
CA LYS A 17 43.72 -26.37 -51.57
C LYS A 17 43.19 -27.19 -50.40
N VAL A 18 43.85 -28.29 -50.07
CA VAL A 18 43.52 -29.10 -48.88
C VAL A 18 43.80 -28.31 -47.60
N GLN A 19 44.93 -27.59 -47.54
CA GLN A 19 45.24 -26.76 -46.37
C GLN A 19 44.26 -25.60 -46.21
N GLN A 20 43.89 -24.92 -47.30
CA GLN A 20 42.87 -23.86 -47.27
C GLN A 20 41.52 -24.37 -46.75
N ALA A 21 41.08 -25.56 -47.17
CA ALA A 21 39.85 -26.16 -46.70
C ALA A 21 39.90 -26.47 -45.18
N ARG A 22 41.04 -27.00 -44.70
CA ARG A 22 41.25 -27.26 -43.27
C ARG A 22 41.22 -25.97 -42.45
N ASN A 23 41.91 -24.92 -42.90
CA ASN A 23 41.93 -23.64 -42.22
C ASN A 23 40.51 -23.03 -42.17
N ALA A 24 39.80 -23.03 -43.30
CA ALA A 24 38.43 -22.52 -43.36
C ALA A 24 37.45 -23.32 -42.48
N GLN A 25 37.69 -24.61 -42.29
CA GLN A 25 36.92 -25.42 -41.35
C GLN A 25 37.25 -25.07 -39.90
N ALA A 26 38.54 -24.96 -39.56
CA ALA A 26 38.98 -24.57 -38.22
C ALA A 26 38.42 -23.19 -37.83
N GLU A 27 38.49 -22.19 -38.71
CA GLU A 27 37.93 -20.85 -38.48
C GLU A 27 36.41 -20.89 -38.23
N LYS A 28 35.67 -21.71 -38.98
CA LYS A 28 34.23 -21.89 -38.78
C LYS A 28 33.92 -22.53 -37.43
N GLU A 29 34.68 -23.55 -37.05
CA GLU A 29 34.51 -24.23 -35.78
C GLU A 29 34.83 -23.30 -34.60
N GLU A 30 35.91 -22.52 -34.68
CA GLU A 30 36.26 -21.52 -33.68
C GLU A 30 35.18 -20.44 -33.56
N ALA A 31 34.71 -19.88 -34.68
CA ALA A 31 33.64 -18.90 -34.68
C ALA A 31 32.34 -19.46 -34.05
N GLN A 32 32.01 -20.73 -34.33
CA GLN A 32 30.86 -21.38 -33.70
C GLN A 32 31.07 -21.61 -32.21
N ARG A 33 32.28 -21.97 -31.76
CA ARG A 33 32.59 -22.15 -30.35
C ARG A 33 32.47 -20.83 -29.58
N LEU A 34 33.02 -19.75 -30.13
CA LEU A 34 32.90 -18.41 -29.54
C LEU A 34 31.44 -17.95 -29.48
N ALA A 35 30.67 -18.16 -30.56
CA ALA A 35 29.26 -17.81 -30.58
C ALA A 35 28.41 -18.61 -29.58
N ARG A 36 28.76 -19.88 -29.32
CA ARG A 36 28.11 -20.70 -28.29
C ARG A 36 28.47 -20.20 -26.89
N ALA A 37 29.75 -19.96 -26.63
CA ALA A 37 30.23 -19.43 -25.34
C ALA A 37 29.54 -18.11 -25.00
N ALA A 38 29.51 -17.14 -25.93
CA ALA A 38 28.86 -15.86 -25.72
C ALA A 38 27.35 -16.00 -25.41
N LYS A 39 26.66 -16.93 -26.07
CA LYS A 39 25.23 -17.21 -25.81
C LYS A 39 25.00 -17.85 -24.44
N GLU A 40 25.90 -18.72 -24.00
CA GLU A 40 25.83 -19.34 -22.68
C GLU A 40 26.08 -18.32 -21.57
N GLU A 41 27.09 -17.46 -21.72
CA GLU A 41 27.37 -16.35 -20.79
C GLU A 41 26.17 -15.39 -20.70
N ASP A 42 25.58 -15.01 -21.83
CA ASP A 42 24.41 -14.15 -21.85
C ASP A 42 23.19 -14.80 -21.16
N LYS A 43 23.04 -16.12 -21.32
CA LYS A 43 21.96 -16.86 -20.65
C LYS A 43 22.15 -16.86 -19.14
N ILE A 44 23.37 -17.10 -18.66
CA ILE A 44 23.71 -17.09 -17.24
C ILE A 44 23.45 -15.70 -16.66
N ARG A 45 23.96 -14.64 -17.31
CA ARG A 45 23.76 -13.25 -16.87
C ARG A 45 22.27 -12.90 -16.76
N ARG A 46 21.46 -13.27 -17.75
CA ARG A 46 20.00 -13.03 -17.73
C ARG A 46 19.28 -13.81 -16.63
N GLN A 47 19.77 -14.99 -16.25
CA GLN A 47 19.21 -15.76 -15.15
C GLN A 47 19.54 -15.09 -13.82
N GLN A 48 20.80 -14.72 -13.61
CA GLN A 48 21.24 -14.00 -12.40
C GLN A 48 20.46 -12.69 -12.20
N GLU A 49 20.32 -11.86 -13.24
CA GLU A 49 19.56 -10.61 -13.15
C GLU A 49 18.08 -10.84 -12.78
N LYS A 50 17.47 -11.92 -13.29
CA LYS A 50 16.09 -12.28 -12.93
C LYS A 50 15.98 -12.70 -11.47
N GLU A 51 16.90 -13.53 -10.99
CA GLU A 51 16.93 -14.01 -9.61
C GLU A 51 17.15 -12.87 -8.63
N GLU A 52 18.14 -12.00 -8.89
CA GLU A 52 18.39 -10.80 -8.08
C GLU A 52 17.16 -9.89 -8.01
N LYS A 53 16.51 -9.65 -9.16
CA LYS A 53 15.30 -8.84 -9.21
C LYS A 53 14.15 -9.47 -8.44
N GLN A 54 14.00 -10.79 -8.49
CA GLN A 54 12.97 -11.51 -7.71
C GLN A 54 13.25 -11.39 -6.22
N CYS A 55 14.48 -11.63 -5.78
CA CYS A 55 14.91 -11.46 -4.39
C CYS A 55 14.60 -10.05 -3.87
N LEU A 56 14.94 -9.01 -4.63
CA LEU A 56 14.65 -7.61 -4.27
C LEU A 56 13.14 -7.32 -4.17
N ILE A 57 12.33 -7.90 -5.06
CA ILE A 57 10.87 -7.73 -5.02
C ILE A 57 10.30 -8.41 -3.76
N GLU A 58 10.75 -9.62 -3.45
CA GLU A 58 10.32 -10.35 -2.26
C GLU A 58 10.70 -9.63 -0.97
N GLU A 59 11.94 -9.16 -0.87
CA GLU A 59 12.40 -8.38 0.27
C GLU A 59 11.56 -7.10 0.45
N ARG A 60 11.33 -6.35 -0.64
CA ARG A 60 10.44 -5.17 -0.60
C ARG A 60 9.01 -5.52 -0.21
N LYS A 61 8.50 -6.71 -0.55
CA LYS A 61 7.18 -7.16 -0.12
C LYS A 61 7.18 -7.45 1.38
N ARG A 62 8.21 -8.14 1.89
CA ARG A 62 8.37 -8.44 3.33
C ARG A 62 8.45 -7.15 4.15
N ILE A 63 9.29 -6.21 3.76
CA ILE A 63 9.43 -4.91 4.43
C ILE A 63 8.11 -4.14 4.43
N ARG A 64 7.39 -4.12 3.30
CA ARG A 64 6.08 -3.46 3.22
C ARG A 64 5.03 -4.12 4.10
N ALA A 65 4.98 -5.44 4.16
CA ALA A 65 4.07 -6.17 5.03
C ALA A 65 4.37 -5.87 6.51
N PHE A 66 5.65 -5.93 6.90
CA PHE A 66 6.10 -5.59 8.25
C PHE A 66 5.77 -4.14 8.63
N ASN A 67 6.09 -3.17 7.78
CA ASN A 67 5.77 -1.77 8.05
C ASN A 67 4.25 -1.54 8.14
N LYS A 68 3.46 -2.30 7.39
CA LYS A 68 1.99 -2.24 7.50
C LYS A 68 1.52 -2.80 8.84
N SER A 69 2.06 -3.94 9.32
CA SER A 69 1.66 -4.50 10.60
C SER A 69 2.05 -3.58 11.76
N VAL A 70 3.26 -3.02 11.74
CA VAL A 70 3.72 -2.04 12.74
C VAL A 70 2.79 -0.84 12.81
N ARG A 71 2.43 -0.24 11.66
CA ARG A 71 1.50 0.89 11.62
C ARG A 71 0.11 0.56 12.17
N MET A 72 -0.36 -0.67 11.97
CA MET A 72 -1.65 -1.10 12.51
C MET A 72 -1.57 -1.24 14.04
N GLN A 73 -0.52 -1.86 14.57
CA GLN A 73 -0.27 -1.97 16.01
C GLN A 73 -0.16 -0.59 16.67
N GLU A 74 0.65 0.31 16.12
CA GLU A 74 0.78 1.68 16.63
C GLU A 74 -0.56 2.42 16.63
N ALA A 75 -1.40 2.21 15.61
CA ALA A 75 -2.71 2.82 15.53
C ALA A 75 -3.69 2.26 16.57
N GLU A 76 -3.63 0.95 16.85
CA GLU A 76 -4.41 0.27 17.88
C GLU A 76 -3.97 0.70 19.29
N GLU A 77 -2.67 0.70 19.57
CA GLU A 77 -2.12 1.19 20.84
C GLU A 77 -2.52 2.64 21.10
N LYS A 78 -2.46 3.50 20.07
CA LYS A 78 -2.89 4.89 20.18
C LYS A 78 -4.39 5.02 20.45
N ARG A 79 -5.22 4.10 19.97
CA ARG A 79 -6.66 4.07 20.29
C ARG A 79 -6.87 3.65 21.74
N HIS A 80 -6.26 2.55 22.16
CA HIS A 80 -6.31 2.07 23.54
C HIS A 80 -5.87 3.13 24.53
N ARG A 81 -4.72 3.78 24.29
CA ARG A 81 -4.23 4.87 25.16
C ARG A 81 -5.22 6.04 25.27
N LYS A 82 -5.91 6.40 24.18
CA LYS A 82 -6.93 7.46 24.21
C LYS A 82 -8.17 7.05 24.98
N GLU A 83 -8.57 5.78 24.89
CA GLU A 83 -9.71 5.23 25.64
C GLU A 83 -9.39 5.16 27.13
N GLU A 84 -8.20 4.70 27.50
CA GLU A 84 -7.69 4.71 28.87
C GLU A 84 -7.63 6.13 29.44
N GLU A 85 -7.12 7.10 28.68
CA GLU A 85 -7.07 8.50 29.13
C GLU A 85 -8.48 9.07 29.38
N LYS A 86 -9.45 8.75 28.51
CA LYS A 86 -10.85 9.15 28.72
C LYS A 86 -11.46 8.50 29.95
N ALA A 87 -11.25 7.19 30.13
CA ALA A 87 -11.72 6.46 31.29
C ALA A 87 -11.12 7.02 32.59
N ALA A 88 -9.81 7.30 32.60
CA ALA A 88 -9.13 7.91 33.74
C ALA A 88 -9.70 9.29 34.09
N LYS A 89 -9.97 10.14 33.07
CA LYS A 89 -10.62 11.45 33.28
C LYS A 89 -12.02 11.30 33.87
N GLN A 90 -12.82 10.37 33.35
CA GLN A 90 -14.17 10.09 33.88
C GLN A 90 -14.11 9.59 35.32
N ALA A 91 -13.22 8.65 35.63
CA ALA A 91 -13.02 8.15 36.99
C ALA A 91 -12.58 9.26 37.95
N ALA A 92 -11.70 10.16 37.53
CA ALA A 92 -11.28 11.31 38.34
C ALA A 92 -12.45 12.27 38.62
N ILE A 93 -13.30 12.55 37.63
CA ILE A 93 -14.50 13.37 37.81
C ILE A 93 -15.49 12.68 38.76
N GLN A 94 -15.73 11.38 38.58
CA GLN A 94 -16.59 10.58 39.45
C GLN A 94 -16.11 10.67 40.91
N LEU A 95 -14.82 10.43 41.16
CA LEU A 95 -14.22 10.53 42.49
C LEU A 95 -14.40 11.93 43.09
N GLN A 96 -14.18 12.99 42.30
CA GLN A 96 -14.38 14.36 42.77
C GLN A 96 -15.84 14.64 43.15
N ASN A 97 -16.79 14.13 42.36
CA ASN A 97 -18.22 14.27 42.64
C ASN A 97 -18.61 13.47 43.89
N ASP A 98 -18.11 12.24 44.06
CA ASP A 98 -18.37 11.41 45.22
C ASP A 98 -17.83 12.05 46.50
N ILE A 99 -16.63 12.64 46.46
CA ILE A 99 -16.07 13.42 47.59
C ILE A 99 -16.95 14.62 47.91
N LYS A 100 -17.40 15.38 46.89
CA LYS A 100 -18.29 16.54 47.09
C LYS A 100 -19.62 16.11 47.70
N GLN A 101 -20.19 14.99 47.24
CA GLN A 101 -21.46 14.45 47.73
C GLN A 101 -21.33 13.98 49.17
N ALA A 102 -20.31 13.17 49.49
CA ALA A 102 -20.04 12.72 50.86
C ALA A 102 -19.85 13.90 51.84
N ASN A 103 -19.21 14.99 51.39
CA ASN A 103 -19.07 16.19 52.20
C ASN A 103 -20.37 16.99 52.36
N LYS A 104 -21.26 16.98 51.35
CA LYS A 104 -22.60 17.59 51.45
C LYS A 104 -23.52 16.79 52.37
N ASP A 105 -23.49 15.47 52.30
CA ASP A 105 -24.34 14.60 53.13
C ASP A 105 -23.94 14.68 54.60
N LYS A 106 -22.63 14.78 54.91
CA LYS A 106 -22.14 15.13 56.25
C LYS A 106 -22.66 16.47 56.75
N LYS A 107 -22.79 17.48 55.87
CA LYS A 107 -23.35 18.80 56.24
C LYS A 107 -24.87 18.77 56.40
N LYS A 108 -25.60 18.01 55.59
CA LYS A 108 -27.06 17.84 55.70
C LYS A 108 -27.47 17.04 56.94
N ALA A 109 -26.67 16.05 57.35
CA ALA A 109 -26.88 15.35 58.63
C ALA A 109 -26.77 16.27 59.86
N ILE A 110 -26.21 17.47 59.70
CA ILE A 110 -26.03 18.47 60.76
C ILE A 110 -27.06 19.63 60.65
N GLY A 111 -27.86 19.71 59.58
CA GLY A 111 -28.83 20.79 59.35
C GLY A 111 -30.31 20.36 59.47
N PRO A 112 -31.20 21.17 60.07
CA PRO A 112 -32.62 20.83 60.19
C PRO A 112 -33.33 20.95 58.84
N ALA A 113 -34.13 19.94 58.47
CA ALA A 113 -34.81 19.86 57.20
C ALA A 113 -36.24 20.43 57.25
N THR A 114 -36.52 21.47 56.45
CA THR A 114 -37.89 21.84 56.04
C THR A 114 -37.97 22.13 54.53
N ALA A 115 -38.77 21.29 53.87
CA ALA A 115 -39.72 21.54 52.76
C ALA A 115 -39.30 22.00 51.34
N LYS A 116 -39.50 21.04 50.41
CA LYS A 116 -40.35 21.02 49.17
C LYS A 116 -39.89 21.64 47.83
N GLU A 117 -40.00 20.76 46.82
CA GLU A 117 -39.91 20.90 45.36
C GLU A 117 -40.91 21.88 44.75
N LYS A 118 -40.54 22.46 43.59
CA LYS A 118 -41.41 22.69 42.44
C LYS A 118 -40.61 22.54 41.13
N GLU A 119 -41.08 21.65 40.25
CA GLU A 119 -40.71 21.61 38.83
C GLU A 119 -41.74 22.42 38.03
N ASP A 120 -41.30 23.13 36.99
CA ASP A 120 -42.14 23.56 35.86
C ASP A 120 -41.19 24.02 34.73
N ILE A 121 -41.15 23.30 33.60
CA ILE A 121 -40.56 23.83 32.36
C ILE A 121 -41.48 23.50 31.17
N ASP A 122 -42.02 24.59 30.63
CA ASP A 122 -42.84 24.78 29.44
C ASP A 122 -42.10 24.37 28.14
N MET A 123 -42.73 23.56 27.30
CA MET A 123 -42.21 23.12 25.99
C MET A 123 -42.61 24.12 24.90
N LYS A 124 -41.65 24.90 24.38
CA LYS A 124 -41.85 25.73 23.18
C LYS A 124 -41.33 25.06 21.91
N ASN A 125 -42.31 24.85 21.03
CA ASN A 125 -42.30 24.52 19.62
C ASN A 125 -41.21 25.26 18.80
N VAL A 126 -40.41 24.51 18.04
CA VAL A 126 -39.41 25.06 17.09
C VAL A 126 -39.90 24.75 15.67
N GLN A 127 -40.15 25.81 14.90
CA GLN A 127 -40.47 25.77 13.48
C GLN A 127 -39.28 25.22 12.68
N GLU A 128 -39.55 24.17 11.92
CA GLU A 128 -38.64 23.54 10.97
C GLU A 128 -38.69 24.32 9.64
N VAL A 129 -37.59 25.00 9.30
CA VAL A 129 -37.37 25.62 8.00
C VAL A 129 -36.66 24.59 7.14
N GLU A 130 -37.33 24.13 6.08
CA GLU A 130 -36.75 23.25 5.06
C GLU A 130 -35.64 23.97 4.28
N GLU A 131 -34.37 23.71 4.65
CA GLU A 131 -33.23 24.01 3.79
C GLU A 131 -32.85 22.78 2.97
N THR A 132 -32.85 22.94 1.64
CA THR A 132 -32.43 21.91 0.69
C THR A 132 -31.02 21.39 1.01
N PRO A 133 -30.76 20.06 0.94
CA PRO A 133 -29.51 19.48 1.41
C PRO A 133 -28.32 19.93 0.55
N ILE A 134 -27.43 20.72 1.15
CA ILE A 134 -26.13 21.06 0.57
C ILE A 134 -25.28 19.79 0.55
N THR A 135 -24.90 19.33 -0.65
CA THR A 135 -24.01 18.17 -0.77
C THR A 135 -22.62 18.51 -0.22
N VAL A 136 -22.32 18.02 0.98
CA VAL A 136 -21.03 18.19 1.67
C VAL A 136 -20.20 16.91 1.61
N ASN A 137 -18.88 17.04 1.48
CA ASN A 137 -17.96 15.90 1.60
C ASN A 137 -17.99 15.37 3.06
N ARG A 138 -17.45 14.16 3.30
CA ARG A 138 -17.26 13.56 4.64
C ARG A 138 -16.54 14.46 5.67
N ARG A 139 -15.89 15.54 5.22
CA ARG A 139 -15.24 16.56 6.06
C ARG A 139 -16.05 17.85 6.22
N GLY A 140 -17.32 17.88 5.84
CA GLY A 140 -18.22 19.03 5.97
C GLY A 140 -17.94 20.19 5.00
N ARG A 141 -17.09 20.00 3.99
CA ARG A 141 -16.80 21.04 3.00
C ARG A 141 -17.83 21.00 1.87
N GLN A 142 -18.37 22.15 1.52
CA GLN A 142 -19.27 22.32 0.38
C GLN A 142 -18.57 21.88 -0.91
N ILE A 143 -19.16 20.94 -1.63
CA ILE A 143 -18.67 20.51 -2.94
C ILE A 143 -19.17 21.54 -3.95
N ARG A 144 -18.26 22.35 -4.48
CA ARG A 144 -18.56 23.31 -5.55
C ARG A 144 -18.05 22.76 -6.87
N LEU A 145 -18.93 22.59 -7.84
CA LEU A 145 -18.54 22.21 -9.20
C LEU A 145 -17.72 23.34 -9.86
N PRO A 146 -16.78 23.02 -10.76
CA PRO A 146 -16.10 24.02 -11.58
C PRO A 146 -17.11 24.84 -12.39
N GLU A 147 -16.77 26.11 -12.62
CA GLU A 147 -17.67 27.12 -13.20
C GLU A 147 -18.27 26.71 -14.56
N ARG A 148 -17.49 26.01 -15.39
CA ARG A 148 -17.92 25.50 -16.71
C ARG A 148 -19.05 24.47 -16.67
N PHE A 149 -19.29 23.86 -15.50
CA PHE A 149 -20.33 22.84 -15.28
C PHE A 149 -21.45 23.35 -14.37
N ARG A 150 -21.46 24.64 -14.04
CA ARG A 150 -22.59 25.25 -13.37
C ARG A 150 -23.55 25.66 -14.46
N ASP A 151 -24.71 25.02 -14.50
CA ASP A 151 -25.82 25.45 -15.35
C ASP A 151 -26.26 26.82 -14.85
N THR A 152 -25.73 27.89 -15.45
CA THR A 152 -26.18 29.25 -15.21
C THR A 152 -27.54 29.43 -15.88
N LYS A 153 -28.61 29.02 -15.21
CA LYS A 153 -29.94 29.53 -15.52
C LYS A 153 -30.02 30.94 -14.94
N ASN A 154 -30.01 31.93 -15.83
CA ASN A 154 -30.53 33.27 -15.53
C ASN A 154 -32.04 33.17 -15.29
#